data_AF-A0A0E0H7U6-F1
#
_entry.id   AF-A0A0E0H7U6-F1
#
_cell.length_a   1.000
_cell.length_b   1.000
_cell.length_c   1.000
_cell.angle_alpha   90.00
_cell.angle_beta   90.00
_cell.angle_gamma   90.00
#
_symmetry.space_group_name_H-M   'P 1'
#
loop_
_entity.id
_entity.type
_entity.pdbx_description
1 polymer ?
#
loop_
_entity_poly.entity_id
_entity_poly.type
_entity_poly.pdbx_seq_one_letter_code
_entity_poly.pdbx_strand_id
1 'polypeptide(L)'
;MAVKTCIGDGQSTLFWMDRWLEGKTVSEIAPNLTKLIAKNTVRRCTVVQALDNKKWVTDINGPLTVQIWDLVKGVILQVRVPDQHVWKLSNS
;
A
#
# COMPACT_ATOMS: atom_id res chain seq x y z
N MET A 1 7.05 -7.79 -15.96
CA MET A 1 7.42 -8.38 -14.65
C MET A 1 6.50 -7.79 -13.60
N ALA A 2 5.86 -8.62 -12.77
CA ALA A 2 5.04 -8.13 -11.66
C ALA A 2 5.61 -8.68 -10.35
N VAL A 3 6.23 -7.81 -9.57
CA VAL A 3 6.58 -8.09 -8.18
C VAL A 3 5.29 -7.95 -7.36
N LYS A 4 4.90 -9.01 -6.65
CA LYS A 4 3.88 -8.92 -5.61
C LYS A 4 4.59 -8.86 -4.26
N THR A 5 4.15 -7.95 -3.40
CA THR A 5 4.68 -7.88 -2.04
C THR A 5 3.69 -8.55 -1.09
N CYS A 6 4.15 -9.57 -0.38
CA CYS A 6 3.45 -10.16 0.76
C CYS A 6 3.84 -9.37 2.00
N ILE A 7 2.87 -8.71 2.62
CA ILE A 7 3.11 -7.88 3.80
C ILE A 7 3.31 -8.76 5.03
N GLY A 8 4.39 -8.47 5.75
CA GLY A 8 4.63 -8.94 7.10
C GLY A 8 4.47 -7.77 8.06
N ASP A 9 5.57 -7.13 8.44
CA ASP A 9 5.65 -6.01 9.37
C ASP A 9 5.37 -4.65 8.73
N GLY A 10 5.31 -4.58 7.40
CA GLY A 10 4.99 -3.38 6.63
C GLY A 10 6.05 -2.29 6.68
N GLN A 11 7.26 -2.58 7.17
CA GLN A 11 8.33 -1.59 7.33
C GLN A 11 9.06 -1.29 6.02
N SER A 12 9.20 -2.30 5.15
CA SER A 12 9.92 -2.20 3.87
C SER A 12 9.00 -1.98 2.66
N THR A 13 7.69 -2.03 2.87
CA THR A 13 6.69 -1.84 1.82
C THR A 13 6.11 -0.43 1.84
N LEU A 14 6.14 0.26 0.71
CA LEU A 14 5.53 1.58 0.53
C LEU A 14 4.03 1.46 0.28
N PHE A 15 3.23 2.14 1.09
CA PHE A 15 1.77 2.06 1.03
C PHE A 15 1.21 2.50 -0.32
N TRP A 16 1.77 3.54 -0.94
CA TRP A 16 1.22 4.13 -2.16
C TRP A 16 1.84 3.58 -3.45
N MET A 17 3.10 3.15 -3.40
CA MET A 17 3.87 2.79 -4.60
C MET A 17 4.01 1.28 -4.82
N ASP A 18 4.00 0.47 -3.76
CA ASP A 18 4.24 -0.97 -3.91
C ASP A 18 2.96 -1.74 -4.21
N ARG A 19 3.15 -2.89 -4.85
CA ARG A 19 2.08 -3.83 -5.22
C ARG A 19 1.76 -4.79 -4.08
N TRP A 20 1.21 -4.25 -3.01
CA TRP A 20 0.94 -5.00 -1.78
C TRP A 20 -0.56 -5.20 -1.52
N LEU A 21 -1.42 -4.34 -2.07
CA LEU A 21 -2.87 -4.42 -1.89
C LEU A 21 -3.46 -5.32 -2.99
N GLU A 22 -3.74 -6.58 -2.67
CA GLU A 22 -4.12 -7.64 -3.62
C GLU A 22 -3.10 -7.88 -4.75
N GLY A 23 -1.86 -7.41 -4.58
CA GLY A 23 -0.83 -7.41 -5.61
C GLY A 23 -0.98 -6.30 -6.66
N LYS A 24 -1.73 -5.25 -6.34
CA LYS A 24 -1.82 -3.99 -7.08
C LYS A 24 -1.29 -2.85 -6.22
N THR A 25 -0.87 -1.78 -6.87
CA THR A 25 -0.59 -0.50 -6.21
C THR A 25 -1.88 0.23 -5.89
N VAL A 26 -1.85 1.14 -4.92
CA VAL A 26 -3.02 1.98 -4.63
C VAL A 26 -3.37 2.87 -5.82
N SER A 27 -2.39 3.26 -6.64
CA SER A 27 -2.65 3.99 -7.89
C SER A 27 -3.36 3.16 -8.96
N GLU A 28 -3.17 1.84 -8.99
CA GLU A 28 -3.88 0.93 -9.89
C GLU A 28 -5.33 0.70 -9.44
N ILE A 29 -5.62 0.86 -8.14
CA ILE A 29 -6.97 0.69 -7.56
C ILE A 29 -7.76 2.00 -7.61
N ALA A 30 -7.16 3.12 -7.20
CA ALA A 30 -7.79 4.43 -7.23
C ALA A 30 -6.82 5.51 -7.80
N PRO A 31 -6.69 5.60 -9.13
CA PRO A 31 -5.78 6.56 -9.78
C PRO A 31 -6.15 8.03 -9.53
N ASN A 32 -7.40 8.31 -9.18
CA ASN A 32 -7.84 9.65 -8.80
C ASN A 32 -7.40 10.03 -7.38
N LEU A 33 -7.27 9.05 -6.49
CA LEU A 33 -6.84 9.29 -5.12
C LEU A 33 -5.36 9.69 -5.07
N THR A 34 -4.51 9.05 -5.87
CA THR A 34 -3.07 9.33 -5.88
C THR A 34 -2.72 10.75 -6.33
N LYS A 35 -3.63 11.42 -7.05
CA LYS A 35 -3.52 12.84 -7.41
C LYS A 35 -3.73 13.79 -6.22
N LEU A 36 -4.42 13.32 -5.17
CA LEU A 36 -4.78 14.09 -3.98
C LEU A 36 -3.74 13.97 -2.85
N ILE A 37 -2.65 13.22 -3.07
CA ILE A 37 -1.64 12.91 -2.06
C ILE A 37 -0.38 13.69 -2.36
N ALA A 38 0.28 14.19 -1.33
CA ALA A 38 1.57 14.85 -1.49
C ALA A 38 2.63 13.88 -2.02
N LYS A 39 3.38 14.28 -3.06
CA LYS A 39 4.44 13.46 -3.68
C LYS A 39 5.48 12.91 -2.68
N ASN A 40 5.77 13.68 -1.63
CA ASN A 40 6.72 13.28 -0.60
C ASN A 40 6.17 12.13 0.26
N THR A 41 4.88 12.20 0.60
CA THR A 41 4.17 11.16 1.34
C THR A 41 4.13 9.85 0.55
N VAL A 42 3.84 9.90 -0.75
CA VAL A 42 3.83 8.71 -1.63
C VAL A 42 5.14 7.93 -1.56
N ARG A 43 6.28 8.62 -1.42
CA ARG A 43 7.63 8.02 -1.43
C ARG A 43 8.15 7.59 -0.07
N ARG A 44 7.50 7.99 1.03
CA ARG A 44 8.00 7.78 2.39
C ARG A 44 7.04 7.02 3.29
N CYS A 45 5.74 7.04 2.98
CA CYS A 45 4.72 6.39 3.80
C CYS A 45 4.78 4.87 3.59
N THR A 46 5.33 4.17 4.58
CA THR A 46 5.35 2.71 4.62
C THR A 46 4.00 2.16 5.08
N VAL A 47 3.73 0.89 4.82
CA VAL A 47 2.44 0.29 5.17
C VAL A 47 2.21 0.28 6.69
N VAL A 48 3.27 0.04 7.47
CA VAL A 48 3.17 0.15 8.93
C VAL A 48 2.81 1.57 9.37
N GLN A 49 3.44 2.60 8.79
CA GLN A 49 3.16 3.99 9.15
C GLN A 49 1.79 4.44 8.70
N ALA A 50 1.35 3.96 7.54
CA ALA A 50 0.04 4.24 6.99
C ALA A 50 -1.06 3.66 7.88
N LEU A 51 -0.93 2.37 8.24
CA LEU A 51 -1.89 1.66 9.08
C LEU A 51 -1.86 2.14 10.53
N ASP A 52 -0.68 2.51 11.03
CA ASP A 52 -0.53 3.13 12.34
C ASP A 52 -1.38 4.40 12.43
N ASN A 53 -2.28 4.44 13.40
CA ASN A 53 -3.22 5.55 13.63
C ASN A 53 -4.05 5.97 12.40
N LYS A 54 -4.17 5.12 11.38
CA LYS A 54 -4.83 5.45 10.10
C LYS A 54 -4.23 6.69 9.42
N LYS A 55 -2.91 6.89 9.55
CA LYS A 55 -2.19 8.04 8.98
C LYS A 55 -2.43 8.23 7.48
N TRP A 56 -2.64 7.13 6.74
CA TRP A 56 -2.95 7.17 5.31
C TRP A 56 -4.22 7.95 4.96
N VAL A 57 -5.15 8.08 5.91
CA VAL A 57 -6.38 8.89 5.77
C VAL A 57 -6.03 10.37 5.75
N THR A 58 -5.17 10.80 6.68
CA THR A 58 -4.65 12.17 6.77
C THR A 58 -3.75 12.57 5.60
N ASP A 59 -3.14 11.59 4.93
CA ASP A 59 -2.30 11.81 3.76
C ASP A 59 -3.10 12.24 2.51
N ILE A 60 -4.41 12.02 2.51
CA ILE A 60 -5.31 12.30 1.38
C ILE A 60 -5.90 13.71 1.52
N ASN A 61 -5.63 14.59 0.56
CA ASN A 61 -6.29 15.91 0.48
C ASN A 61 -7.59 15.79 -0.33
N GLY A 62 -8.62 15.15 0.24
CA GLY A 62 -9.92 15.00 -0.41
C GLY A 62 -10.76 13.84 0.11
N PRO A 63 -11.90 13.56 -0.54
CA PRO A 63 -12.82 12.51 -0.10
C PRO A 63 -12.17 11.12 -0.22
N LEU A 64 -12.35 10.30 0.82
CA LEU A 64 -11.87 8.92 0.83
C LEU A 64 -12.66 8.03 -0.14
N THR A 65 -11.94 7.20 -0.89
CA THR A 65 -12.55 6.14 -1.70
C THR A 65 -12.87 4.94 -0.84
N VAL A 66 -14.14 4.56 -0.76
CA VAL A 66 -14.64 3.38 -0.01
C VAL A 66 -13.88 2.09 -0.38
N GLN A 67 -13.52 1.93 -1.65
CA GLN A 67 -12.81 0.75 -2.15
C GLN A 67 -11.47 0.50 -1.45
N ILE A 68 -10.68 1.55 -1.18
CA ILE A 68 -9.38 1.38 -0.51
C ILE A 68 -9.59 1.09 0.98
N TRP A 69 -10.59 1.71 1.58
CA TRP A 69 -10.91 1.52 2.99
C TRP A 69 -11.23 0.05 3.31
N ASP A 70 -12.04 -0.61 2.49
CA ASP A 70 -12.38 -2.02 2.71
C ASP A 70 -11.19 -2.95 2.49
N LEU A 71 -10.34 -2.68 1.49
CA LEU A 71 -9.12 -3.45 1.25
C LEU A 71 -8.12 -3.29 2.40
N VAL A 72 -7.92 -2.07 2.89
CA VAL A 72 -6.98 -1.75 3.97
C VAL A 72 -7.47 -2.32 5.31
N LYS A 73 -8.78 -2.36 5.56
CA LYS A 73 -9.37 -2.98 6.75
C LYS A 73 -9.08 -4.47 6.88
N GLY A 74 -8.95 -5.17 5.76
CA GLY A 74 -8.63 -6.60 5.74
C GLY A 74 -7.15 -6.91 5.99
N VAL A 75 -6.29 -5.88 6.05
CA VAL A 75 -4.84 -6.05 6.20
C VAL A 75 -4.49 -6.15 7.67
N ILE A 76 -3.83 -7.25 8.04
CA ILE A 76 -3.33 -7.48 9.39
C ILE A 76 -1.80 -7.57 9.29
N LEU A 77 -1.11 -6.67 9.98
CA LEU A 77 0.35 -6.67 10.06
C LEU A 77 0.83 -7.78 10.99
N GLN A 78 1.83 -8.54 10.54
CA GLN A 78 2.50 -9.57 11.33
C GLN A 78 3.76 -8.99 11.94
N VAL A 79 3.63 -8.45 13.16
CA VAL A 79 4.76 -7.87 13.90
C VAL A 79 5.86 -8.93 14.05
N ARG A 80 7.08 -8.61 13.61
CA ARG A 80 8.29 -9.46 13.55
C ARG A 80 8.46 -10.37 12.32
N VAL A 81 7.52 -10.36 11.37
CA VAL A 81 7.72 -11.06 10.09
C VAL A 81 8.13 -10.02 9.05
N PRO A 82 9.31 -10.11 8.41
CA PRO A 82 9.68 -9.14 7.39
C PRO A 82 8.78 -9.26 6.15
N ASP A 83 8.56 -8.15 5.45
CA ASP A 83 7.86 -8.18 4.16
C ASP A 83 8.62 -9.04 3.14
N GLN A 84 7.88 -9.73 2.26
CA GLN A 84 8.45 -10.57 1.21
C GLN A 84 8.08 -10.06 -0.18
N HIS A 85 9.08 -9.80 -1.01
CA HIS A 85 8.88 -9.42 -2.41
C HIS A 85 8.98 -10.66 -3.31
N VAL A 86 7.83 -11.16 -3.75
CA VAL A 86 7.73 -12.34 -4.61
C VAL A 86 7.75 -11.90 -6.07
N TRP A 87 8.80 -12.32 -6.77
CA TRP A 87 8.94 -12.14 -8.21
C TRP A 87 8.14 -13.22 -8.93
N LYS A 88 7.02 -12.85 -9.59
CA LYS A 88 6.38 -13.77 -10.54
C LYS A 88 7.08 -13.65 -11.89
N LEU A 89 7.88 -14.67 -12.22
CA LEU A 89 8.33 -14.92 -13.59
C LEU A 89 7.18 -15.63 -14.32
N SER A 90 6.45 -14.92 -15.15
CA SER A 90 5.60 -15.59 -16.15
C SER A 90 6.54 -16.09 -17.24
N ASN A 91 6.92 -17.37 -17.19
CA ASN A 91 7.56 -18.00 -18.34
C ASN A 91 6.46 -18.17 -19.40
N SER A 92 6.64 -17.54 -20.56
CA SER A 92 5.80 -17.76 -21.75
C SER A 92 5.84 -19.21 -22.20
#